data_AF-W3RDZ7-F1
#
_entry.id   AF-W3RDZ7-F1
#
_cell.length_a   1.000
_cell.length_b   1.000
_cell.length_c   1.000
_cell.angle_alpha   90.00
_cell.angle_beta   90.00
_cell.angle_gamma   90.00
#
_symmetry.space_group_name_H-M   'P 1'
#
loop_
_entity.id
_entity.type
_entity.pdbx_description
1 polymer ?
#
loop_
_entity_poly.entity_id
_entity_poly.type
_entity_poly.pdbx_seq_one_letter_code
_entity_poly.pdbx_strand_id
1 'polypeptide(L)'
;MIPAITASPEGVEMISRAAAVSAVLSAAISLASAPARAEIDYPWCAITSIGQSGMPACLYATKAQCDAFIAGQAGFCQPNARYVAPPPRTVTRRDAGSAICRETGLASACHWRHDVSCLCSAAR
;
A
#
# COMPACT_ATOMS: atom_id res chain seq x y z
N MET A 1 32.86 53.69 2.07
CA MET A 1 33.76 52.90 1.20
C MET A 1 33.37 51.44 1.36
N ILE A 2 32.81 50.81 0.32
CA ILE A 2 32.51 49.37 0.26
C ILE A 2 33.52 48.77 -0.71
N PRO A 3 34.27 47.70 -0.38
CA PRO A 3 35.19 47.09 -1.33
C PRO A 3 34.39 46.37 -2.42
N ALA A 4 34.72 46.68 -3.67
CA ALA A 4 34.26 45.90 -4.81
C ALA A 4 34.94 44.53 -4.76
N ILE A 5 34.13 43.47 -4.65
CA ILE A 5 34.58 42.09 -4.72
C ILE A 5 35.00 41.85 -6.17
N THR A 6 36.30 41.93 -6.47
CA THR A 6 36.82 41.57 -7.79
C THR A 6 36.84 40.04 -7.88
N ALA A 7 35.81 39.46 -8.50
CA ALA A 7 35.81 38.05 -8.87
C ALA A 7 36.87 37.81 -9.96
N SER A 8 37.88 36.99 -9.65
CA SER A 8 38.88 36.52 -10.62
C SER A 8 38.21 35.61 -11.65
N PRO A 9 38.46 35.78 -12.97
CA PRO A 9 37.78 35.03 -14.03
C PRO A 9 37.98 33.50 -13.93
N GLU A 10 39.10 33.06 -13.35
CA GLU A 10 39.43 31.63 -13.10
C GLU A 10 38.50 30.97 -12.06
N GLY A 11 37.93 31.75 -11.13
CA GLY A 11 37.05 31.24 -10.08
C GLY A 11 35.60 31.07 -10.56
N VAL A 12 35.17 31.86 -11.54
CA VAL A 12 33.79 31.86 -12.06
C VAL A 12 33.51 30.60 -12.89
N GLU A 13 34.51 30.11 -13.63
CA GLU A 13 34.46 28.86 -14.40
C GLU A 13 34.28 27.63 -13.48
N MET A 14 35.05 27.54 -12.40
CA MET A 14 34.92 26.43 -11.45
C MET A 14 33.58 26.47 -10.70
N ILE A 15 33.11 27.66 -10.33
CA ILE A 15 31.83 27.84 -9.66
C ILE A 15 30.66 27.51 -10.61
N SER A 16 30.73 27.89 -11.89
CA SER A 16 29.68 27.61 -12.88
C SER A 16 29.55 26.11 -13.17
N ARG A 17 30.68 25.41 -13.30
CA ARG A 17 30.72 23.95 -13.50
C ARG A 17 30.20 23.21 -12.26
N ALA A 18 30.61 23.63 -11.06
CA ALA A 18 30.09 23.06 -9.82
C ALA A 18 28.59 23.30 -9.66
N ALA A 19 28.09 24.49 -9.99
CA ALA A 19 26.66 24.81 -9.95
C ALA A 19 25.85 23.97 -10.94
N ALA A 20 26.35 23.79 -12.17
CA ALA A 20 25.71 22.94 -13.17
C ALA A 20 25.64 21.46 -12.72
N VAL A 21 26.72 20.92 -12.16
CA VAL A 21 26.74 19.55 -11.62
C VAL A 21 25.74 19.39 -10.49
N SER A 22 25.70 20.34 -9.55
CA SER A 22 24.75 20.32 -8.43
C SER A 22 23.29 20.40 -8.90
N ALA A 23 23.01 21.23 -9.90
CA ALA A 23 21.68 21.35 -10.50
C ALA A 23 21.25 20.03 -11.19
N VAL A 24 22.16 19.38 -11.93
CA VAL A 24 21.89 18.08 -12.57
C VAL A 24 21.63 16.99 -11.53
N LEU A 25 22.42 16.92 -10.46
CA LEU A 25 22.22 15.95 -9.39
C LEU A 25 20.88 16.15 -8.69
N SER A 26 20.52 17.40 -8.38
CA SER A 26 19.25 17.74 -7.73
C SER A 26 18.05 17.38 -8.61
N ALA A 27 18.14 17.63 -9.92
CA ALA A 27 17.12 17.25 -10.88
C ALA A 27 17.00 15.71 -10.97
N ALA A 28 18.13 14.99 -11.04
CA ALA A 28 18.13 13.52 -11.10
C ALA A 28 17.48 12.90 -9.86
N ILE A 29 17.75 13.41 -8.65
CA ILE A 29 17.12 12.95 -7.40
C ILE A 29 15.61 13.21 -7.44
N SER A 30 15.19 14.38 -7.94
CA SER A 30 13.78 14.75 -8.04
C SER A 30 13.01 13.88 -9.03
N LEU A 31 13.65 13.45 -10.14
CA LEU A 31 13.04 12.53 -11.10
C LEU A 31 13.01 11.08 -10.60
N ALA A 32 13.93 10.71 -9.69
CA ALA A 32 14.01 9.37 -9.10
C ALA A 32 13.08 9.17 -7.89
N SER A 33 12.37 10.20 -7.43
CA SER A 33 11.45 10.06 -6.29
C SER A 33 10.24 9.22 -6.69
N ALA A 34 10.15 8.00 -6.17
CA ALA A 34 8.94 7.19 -6.27
C ALA A 34 7.85 7.79 -5.36
N PRO A 35 6.56 7.74 -5.77
CA PRO A 35 5.48 8.14 -4.88
C PRO A 35 5.52 7.27 -3.61
N ALA A 36 5.42 7.92 -2.45
CA ALA A 36 5.30 7.22 -1.18
C ALA A 36 4.05 6.32 -1.24
N ARG A 37 4.25 5.01 -1.18
CA ARG A 37 3.14 4.06 -1.06
C ARG A 37 2.71 4.06 0.39
N ALA A 38 1.41 4.25 0.65
CA ALA A 38 0.87 3.98 1.96
C ALA A 38 1.10 2.50 2.27
N GLU A 39 1.87 2.22 3.32
CA GLU A 39 1.98 0.88 3.90
C GLU A 39 0.56 0.38 4.19
N ILE A 40 0.25 -0.86 3.83
CA ILE A 40 -1.05 -1.45 4.17
C ILE A 40 -1.05 -1.67 5.69
N ASP A 41 -1.91 -0.95 6.40
CA ASP A 41 -2.15 -1.22 7.82
C ASP A 41 -2.83 -2.58 7.97
N TYR A 42 -2.18 -3.50 8.68
CA TYR A 42 -2.75 -4.79 9.03
C TYR A 42 -3.34 -4.79 10.45
N PRO A 43 -4.34 -5.63 10.74
CA PRO A 43 -5.04 -5.63 12.03
C PRO A 43 -4.21 -6.12 13.22
N TRP A 44 -3.12 -6.87 13.01
CA TRP A 44 -2.31 -7.42 14.09
C TRP A 44 -0.84 -6.99 13.99
N CYS A 45 -0.26 -6.63 15.14
CA CYS A 45 1.13 -6.23 15.29
C CYS A 45 1.88 -7.18 16.22
N ALA A 46 3.11 -7.52 15.83
CA ALA A 46 4.06 -8.22 16.67
C ALA A 46 4.94 -7.21 17.44
N ILE A 47 4.98 -7.35 18.76
CA ILE A 47 5.86 -6.60 19.65
C ILE A 47 7.02 -7.51 20.04
N THR A 48 8.21 -7.24 19.53
CA THR A 48 9.44 -7.94 19.93
C THR A 48 10.38 -6.96 20.62
N SER A 49 11.07 -7.40 21.67
CA SER A 49 12.07 -6.58 22.37
C SER A 49 13.47 -6.65 21.73
N ILE A 50 13.57 -7.17 20.51
CA ILE A 50 14.84 -7.39 19.82
C ILE A 50 15.27 -6.09 19.12
N GLY A 51 15.74 -5.10 19.91
CA GLY A 51 16.33 -3.85 19.42
C GLY A 51 15.74 -2.59 20.05
N GLN A 52 16.61 -1.60 20.31
CA GLN A 52 16.36 -0.34 21.05
C GLN A 52 15.33 0.63 20.41
N SER A 53 14.61 0.18 19.40
CA SER A 53 13.64 0.96 18.63
C SER A 53 12.52 0.03 18.15
N GLY A 54 11.97 -0.75 19.09
CA GLY A 54 10.92 -1.75 18.89
C GLY A 54 9.65 -1.16 18.30
N MET A 55 9.70 -0.83 17.01
CA MET A 55 8.55 -0.43 16.24
C MET A 55 7.68 -1.69 16.08
N PRO A 56 6.39 -1.63 16.45
CA PRO A 56 5.48 -2.75 16.27
C PRO A 56 5.44 -3.18 14.80
N ALA A 57 5.67 -4.47 14.52
CA ALA A 57 5.56 -5.02 13.18
C ALA A 57 4.10 -5.35 12.87
N CYS A 58 3.37 -4.39 12.29
CA CYS A 58 1.95 -4.48 11.96
C CYS A 58 1.73 -5.05 10.55
N LEU A 59 2.05 -6.34 10.37
CA LEU A 59 2.12 -6.99 9.05
C LEU A 59 1.18 -8.21 8.92
N TYR A 60 0.34 -8.48 9.93
CA TYR A 60 -0.41 -9.74 10.02
C TYR A 60 -1.92 -9.53 9.89
N ALA A 61 -2.55 -10.27 8.97
CA ALA A 61 -3.99 -10.23 8.76
C ALA A 61 -4.77 -10.94 9.88
N THR A 62 -4.16 -11.89 10.59
CA THR A 62 -4.80 -12.67 11.64
C THR A 62 -3.89 -12.81 12.86
N LYS A 63 -4.50 -12.99 14.04
CA LYS A 63 -3.75 -13.25 15.29
C LYS A 63 -2.88 -14.50 15.16
N ALA A 64 -3.42 -15.57 14.56
CA ALA A 64 -2.70 -16.83 14.39
C ALA A 64 -1.42 -16.68 13.56
N GLN A 65 -1.43 -15.84 12.52
CA GLN A 65 -0.22 -15.52 11.76
C GLN A 65 0.82 -14.78 12.62
N CYS A 66 0.39 -13.83 13.44
CA CYS A 66 1.27 -13.14 14.37
C CYS A 66 1.83 -14.09 15.45
N ASP A 67 0.99 -14.94 16.03
CA ASP A 67 1.39 -15.91 17.05
C ASP A 67 2.41 -16.91 16.46
N ALA A 68 2.20 -17.37 15.22
CA ALA A 68 3.13 -18.23 14.51
C ALA A 68 4.48 -17.55 14.25
N PHE A 69 4.48 -16.24 13.98
CA PHE A 69 5.71 -15.47 13.81
C PHE A 69 6.48 -15.33 15.14
N ILE A 70 5.78 -15.00 16.23
CA ILE A 70 6.38 -14.81 17.56
C ILE A 70 6.73 -16.15 18.23
N ALA A 71 6.26 -17.30 17.71
CA ALA A 71 6.59 -18.61 18.26
C ALA A 71 8.11 -18.80 18.34
N GLY A 72 8.64 -18.92 19.56
CA GLY A 72 10.08 -19.05 19.82
C GLY A 72 10.86 -17.73 19.93
N GLN A 73 10.19 -16.58 19.84
CA GLN A 73 10.76 -15.24 20.06
C GLN A 73 10.24 -14.64 21.37
N ALA A 74 11.02 -13.74 21.99
CA ALA A 74 10.55 -12.94 23.11
C ALA A 74 9.67 -11.78 22.60
N GLY A 75 8.35 -11.95 22.68
CA GLY A 75 7.38 -10.97 22.21
C GLY A 75 5.92 -11.34 22.44
N PHE A 76 5.01 -10.47 22.01
CA PHE A 76 3.56 -10.71 22.04
C PHE A 76 2.83 -10.03 20.88
N CYS A 77 1.60 -10.49 20.59
CA CYS A 77 0.75 -9.95 19.55
C CYS A 77 -0.33 -9.02 20.12
N GLN A 78 -0.50 -7.85 19.50
CA GLN A 78 -1.52 -6.86 19.86
C GLN A 78 -2.30 -6.39 18.63
N PRO A 79 -3.58 -6.02 18.76
CA PRO A 79 -4.30 -5.32 17.71
C PRO A 79 -3.63 -4.01 17.29
N ASN A 80 -3.69 -3.69 16.00
CA ASN A 80 -3.22 -2.42 15.45
C ASN A 80 -4.27 -1.32 15.67
N ALA A 81 -3.95 -0.32 16.49
CA ALA A 81 -4.85 0.81 16.75
C ALA A 81 -5.08 1.73 15.53
N ARG A 82 -4.21 1.66 14.51
CA ARG A 82 -4.34 2.43 13.26
C ARG A 82 -5.16 1.71 12.20
N TYR A 83 -5.47 0.43 12.41
CA TYR A 83 -6.18 -0.37 11.43
C TYR A 83 -7.63 0.09 11.29
N VAL A 84 -8.00 0.46 10.07
CA VAL A 84 -9.38 0.71 9.67
C VAL A 84 -9.83 -0.45 8.80
N ALA A 85 -10.83 -1.20 9.29
CA ALA A 85 -11.39 -2.29 8.52
C ALA A 85 -11.97 -1.76 7.19
N PRO A 86 -11.67 -2.40 6.05
CA PRO A 86 -12.30 -2.03 4.79
C PRO A 86 -13.81 -2.21 4.91
N PRO A 87 -14.61 -1.37 4.23
CA PRO A 87 -16.05 -1.49 4.28
C PRO A 87 -16.49 -2.89 3.87
N PRO A 88 -17.54 -3.45 4.50
CA PRO A 88 -18.06 -4.74 4.10
C PRO A 88 -18.38 -4.71 2.60
N ARG A 89 -17.90 -5.71 1.87
CA ARG A 89 -18.20 -5.83 0.45
C ARG A 89 -19.71 -6.03 0.33
N THR A 90 -20.42 -5.03 -0.17
CA THR A 90 -21.83 -5.17 -0.52
C THR A 90 -21.91 -6.13 -1.70
N VAL A 91 -22.15 -7.41 -1.41
CA VAL A 91 -22.54 -8.37 -2.43
C VAL A 91 -23.94 -7.94 -2.87
N THR A 92 -24.06 -7.43 -4.10
CA THR A 92 -25.39 -7.11 -4.60
C THR A 92 -26.16 -8.41 -4.78
N ARG A 93 -27.49 -8.35 -4.67
CA ARG A 93 -28.35 -9.52 -4.91
C ARG A 93 -28.07 -10.15 -6.29
N ARG A 94 -27.70 -9.32 -7.28
CA ARG A 94 -27.27 -9.74 -8.63
C ARG A 94 -25.99 -10.57 -8.60
N ASP A 95 -24.98 -10.16 -7.83
CA ASP A 95 -23.71 -10.87 -7.74
C ASP A 95 -23.87 -12.24 -7.05
N ALA A 96 -24.64 -12.28 -5.95
CA ALA A 96 -24.97 -13.53 -5.26
C ALA A 96 -25.71 -14.51 -6.19
N GLY A 97 -26.70 -14.04 -6.96
CA GLY A 97 -27.40 -14.87 -7.94
C GLY A 97 -26.47 -15.41 -9.02
N SER A 98 -25.54 -14.60 -9.51
CA SER A 98 -24.60 -14.99 -10.58
C SER A 98 -23.62 -16.08 -10.13
N ALA A 99 -23.22 -16.08 -8.86
CA ALA A 99 -22.39 -17.13 -8.27
C ALA A 99 -23.12 -18.49 -8.26
N ILE A 100 -24.39 -18.48 -7.85
CA ILE A 100 -25.24 -19.69 -7.83
C ILE A 100 -25.39 -20.27 -9.24
N CYS A 101 -25.59 -19.43 -10.27
CA CYS A 101 -25.70 -19.92 -11.64
C CYS A 101 -24.39 -20.50 -12.19
N ARG A 102 -23.24 -19.95 -11.80
CA ARG A 102 -21.92 -20.51 -12.16
C ARG A 102 -21.70 -21.91 -11.59
N GLU A 103 -22.08 -22.15 -10.33
CA GLU A 103 -21.94 -23.47 -9.69
C GLU A 103 -22.77 -24.54 -10.39
N THR A 104 -23.93 -24.17 -10.94
CA THR A 104 -24.78 -25.08 -11.71
C THR A 104 -24.33 -25.31 -13.16
N GLY A 105 -23.26 -24.67 -13.62
CA GLY A 105 -22.77 -24.80 -15.00
C GLY A 105 -23.59 -24.06 -16.06
N LEU A 106 -24.63 -23.32 -15.66
CA LEU A 106 -25.40 -22.44 -16.55
C LEU A 106 -24.72 -21.06 -16.58
N ALA A 107 -23.75 -20.90 -17.49
CA ALA A 107 -22.87 -19.73 -17.56
C ALA A 107 -23.55 -18.40 -17.95
N SER A 108 -24.87 -18.34 -18.13
CA SER A 108 -25.52 -17.18 -18.74
C SER A 108 -26.54 -16.52 -17.80
N ALA A 109 -26.15 -15.33 -17.34
CA ALA A 109 -26.92 -14.23 -16.74
C ALA A 109 -28.21 -14.58 -15.96
N CYS A 110 -28.23 -14.25 -14.67
CA CYS A 110 -29.46 -14.22 -13.89
C CYS A 110 -30.51 -13.31 -14.53
N HIS A 111 -31.64 -13.89 -14.94
CA HIS A 111 -32.83 -13.14 -15.32
C HIS A 111 -33.72 -12.97 -14.09
N TRP A 112 -33.82 -11.74 -13.58
CA TRP A 112 -34.72 -11.42 -12.47
C TRP A 112 -36.16 -11.40 -12.97
N ARG A 113 -37.01 -12.31 -12.46
CA ARG A 113 -38.46 -12.21 -12.62
C ARG A 113 -39.06 -11.27 -11.56
N HIS A 114 -40.26 -10.76 -11.83
CA HIS A 114 -40.99 -9.86 -10.92
C HIS A 114 -41.18 -10.44 -9.50
N ASP A 115 -41.17 -11.77 -9.34
CA ASP A 115 -41.27 -12.50 -8.07
C ASP A 115 -39.93 -12.75 -7.36
N VAL A 116 -38.93 -11.87 -7.52
CA VAL A 116 -37.63 -11.91 -6.81
C VAL A 116 -36.84 -13.24 -6.90
N SER A 117 -37.19 -14.12 -7.84
CA SER A 117 -36.52 -15.41 -8.07
C SER A 117 -35.51 -15.30 -9.23
N CYS A 118 -34.28 -15.76 -8.99
CA CYS A 118 -33.25 -15.91 -10.03
C CYS A 118 -33.46 -17.23 -10.76
N LEU A 119 -33.69 -17.18 -12.07
CA LEU A 119 -33.65 -18.35 -12.94
C LEU A 119 -32.35 -18.32 -13.75
N CYS A 120 -31.52 -19.34 -13.58
CA CYS A 120 -30.36 -19.58 -14.42
C CYS A 120 -30.87 -20.17 -15.75
N SER A 121 -30.50 -19.59 -16.89
CA SER A 121 -30.87 -20.11 -18.20
C SER A 121 -29.62 -20.28 -19.05
N ALA A 122 -29.55 -21.39 -19.80
CA ALA A 122 -28.51 -21.58 -20.80
C ALA A 122 -28.85 -20.69 -22.00
N ALA A 123 -27.88 -19.92 -22.50
CA ALA A 123 -28.05 -19.24 -23.79
C ALA A 123 -28.26 -20.31 -24.87
N ARG A 124 -29.35 -20.17 -25.64
CA ARG A 124 -29.65 -21.04 -26.78
C ARG A 124 -28.68 -20.79 -27.92
#